data_AF-A0A896TBG7-F1
#
_entry.id   AF-A0A896TBG7-F1
#
_cell.length_a   1.000
_cell.length_b   1.000
_cell.length_c   1.000
_cell.angle_alpha   90.00
_cell.angle_beta   90.00
_cell.angle_gamma   90.00
#
_symmetry.space_group_name_H-M   'P 1'
#
loop_
_entity.id
_entity.type
_entity.pdbx_description
1 polymer ?
#
loop_
_entity_poly.entity_id
_entity_poly.type
_entity_poly.pdbx_seq_one_letter_code
_entity_poly.pdbx_strand_id
1 'polypeptide(L)'
;MRHKKIYLLLAMIGATSACTVANENQVKASSKSPVYRLYSPNSGEHFYTTNFYEGNSLKNVGWLDEGIGWQAANSGAPVYRLYNPNVKGGDHYYTLSNY
;
A
#
# COMPACT_ATOMS: atom_id res chain seq x y z
N MET A 1 40.23 -26.39 -43.81
CA MET A 1 39.50 -26.61 -45.08
C MET A 1 38.25 -27.44 -44.79
N ARG A 2 37.10 -27.06 -45.40
CA ARG A 2 35.74 -27.58 -45.15
C ARG A 2 35.47 -28.93 -45.83
N HIS A 3 34.47 -29.65 -45.27
CA HIS A 3 33.43 -30.52 -45.89
C HIS A 3 33.47 -32.00 -45.45
N LYS A 4 32.38 -32.74 -45.15
CA LYS A 4 30.92 -32.52 -45.01
C LYS A 4 30.33 -33.74 -44.25
N LYS A 5 29.58 -33.46 -43.16
CA LYS A 5 28.39 -34.07 -42.52
C LYS A 5 27.97 -35.53 -42.80
N ILE A 6 27.72 -36.30 -41.73
CA ILE A 6 26.81 -37.47 -41.68
C ILE A 6 25.89 -37.34 -40.45
N TYR A 7 24.58 -37.38 -40.66
CA TYR A 7 23.53 -37.31 -39.64
C TYR A 7 23.09 -38.73 -39.25
N LEU A 8 23.00 -39.04 -37.97
CA LEU A 8 22.29 -40.21 -37.45
C LEU A 8 21.08 -39.72 -36.64
N LEU A 9 19.88 -40.01 -37.14
CA LEU A 9 18.62 -39.82 -36.43
C LEU A 9 18.52 -40.82 -35.27
N LEU A 10 18.19 -40.35 -34.06
CA LEU A 10 17.43 -41.13 -33.09
C LEU A 10 16.11 -40.38 -32.84
N ALA A 11 15.03 -40.93 -33.38
CA ALA A 11 13.67 -40.59 -32.97
C ALA A 11 13.41 -41.24 -31.60
N MET A 12 12.75 -40.54 -30.68
CA MET A 12 11.66 -41.12 -29.87
C MET A 12 10.96 -40.06 -29.01
N ILE A 13 9.66 -39.93 -29.30
CA ILE A 13 8.53 -39.75 -28.37
C ILE A 13 8.41 -38.39 -27.69
N GLY A 14 7.45 -37.63 -28.19
CA GLY A 14 6.93 -36.45 -27.52
C GLY A 14 6.22 -36.80 -26.22
N ALA A 15 6.30 -35.86 -25.29
CA ALA A 15 5.17 -35.48 -24.48
C ALA A 15 5.17 -33.96 -24.49
N THR A 16 4.26 -33.39 -25.29
CA THR A 16 3.79 -32.04 -25.05
C THR A 16 3.21 -32.03 -23.64
N SER A 17 4.01 -31.68 -22.65
CA SER A 17 3.47 -31.22 -21.39
C SER A 17 2.85 -29.87 -21.70
N ALA A 18 1.57 -29.89 -22.07
CA ALA A 18 0.70 -28.73 -21.94
C ALA A 18 0.67 -28.40 -20.44
N CYS A 19 1.65 -27.62 -19.99
CA CYS A 19 1.64 -27.07 -18.65
C CYS A 19 0.64 -25.92 -18.65
N THR A 20 -0.59 -26.30 -18.32
CA THR A 20 -1.64 -25.51 -17.71
C THR A 20 -1.99 -24.17 -18.36
N VAL A 21 -3.18 -24.13 -18.95
CA VAL A 21 -3.93 -22.88 -19.10
C VAL A 21 -4.25 -22.40 -17.68
N ALA A 22 -3.40 -21.55 -17.10
CA ALA A 22 -3.81 -20.76 -15.96
C ALA A 22 -4.76 -19.69 -16.49
N ASN A 23 -6.07 -19.92 -16.41
CA ASN A 23 -7.02 -18.82 -16.38
C ASN A 23 -6.78 -18.09 -15.06
N GLU A 24 -5.76 -17.25 -15.06
CA GLU A 24 -5.46 -16.38 -13.96
C GLU A 24 -6.42 -15.19 -14.02
N ASN A 25 -7.64 -15.43 -13.54
CA ASN A 25 -8.39 -14.35 -12.91
C ASN A 25 -7.60 -13.94 -11.65
N GLN A 26 -6.48 -13.24 -11.85
CA GLN A 26 -5.77 -12.48 -10.84
C GLN A 26 -6.77 -11.45 -10.34
N VAL A 27 -7.51 -11.77 -9.28
CA VAL A 27 -8.28 -10.77 -8.56
C VAL A 27 -7.24 -9.83 -7.97
N LYS A 28 -6.96 -8.74 -8.70
CA LYS A 28 -6.04 -7.69 -8.28
C LYS A 28 -6.53 -7.22 -6.91
N ALA A 29 -5.85 -7.64 -5.84
CA ALA A 29 -6.12 -7.15 -4.51
C ALA A 29 -6.08 -5.62 -4.59
N SER A 30 -7.18 -4.97 -4.20
CA SER A 30 -7.23 -3.52 -4.15
C SER A 30 -6.06 -3.08 -3.27
N SER A 31 -5.16 -2.26 -3.83
CA SER A 31 -4.06 -1.73 -3.03
C SER A 31 -4.68 -0.91 -1.90
N LYS A 32 -4.21 -1.14 -0.68
CA LYS A 32 -4.60 -0.36 0.50
C LYS A 32 -3.42 0.48 0.95
N SER A 33 -3.70 1.62 1.54
CA SER A 33 -2.68 2.51 2.12
C SER A 33 -2.72 2.41 3.65
N PRO A 34 -1.58 2.24 4.33
CA PRO A 34 -1.55 2.27 5.78
C PRO A 34 -1.89 3.67 6.27
N VAL A 35 -2.75 3.74 7.29
CA VAL A 35 -3.00 4.97 8.05
C VAL A 35 -2.26 4.85 9.38
N TYR A 36 -1.27 5.71 9.56
CA TYR A 36 -0.51 5.84 10.79
C TYR A 36 -1.37 6.56 11.84
N ARG A 37 -1.37 6.03 13.06
CA ARG A 37 -2.02 6.62 14.22
C ARG A 37 -0.93 7.14 15.16
N LEU A 38 -1.04 8.41 15.54
CA LEU A 38 -0.12 9.05 16.48
C LEU A 38 -0.91 9.63 17.65
N TYR A 39 -0.41 9.45 18.86
CA TYR A 39 -1.01 9.96 20.08
C TYR A 39 -0.23 11.16 20.62
N SER A 40 -0.94 12.21 21.05
CA SER A 40 -0.36 13.37 21.73
C SER A 40 -0.54 13.24 23.25
N PRO A 41 0.51 13.01 24.04
CA PRO A 41 0.40 12.96 25.50
C PRO A 41 -0.03 14.30 26.13
N ASN A 42 0.20 15.41 25.42
CA ASN A 42 -0.09 16.76 25.92
C ASN A 42 -1.58 17.11 25.81
N SER A 43 -2.25 16.67 24.73
CA SER A 43 -3.67 16.97 24.48
C SER A 43 -4.59 15.76 24.63
N GLY A 44 -4.07 14.54 24.63
CA GLY A 44 -4.85 13.30 24.60
C GLY A 44 -5.40 12.95 23.21
N GLU A 45 -5.03 13.71 22.19
CA GLU A 45 -5.57 13.57 20.83
C GLU A 45 -4.87 12.49 20.02
N HIS A 46 -5.55 12.05 18.96
CA HIS A 46 -5.01 11.14 17.96
C HIS A 46 -4.95 11.84 16.59
N PHE A 47 -3.83 11.66 15.90
CA PHE A 47 -3.61 12.14 14.55
C PHE A 47 -3.50 10.96 13.58
N TYR A 48 -4.16 11.09 12.44
CA TYR A 48 -4.25 10.05 11.42
C TYR A 48 -3.71 10.56 10.10
N THR A 49 -2.79 9.81 9.50
CA THR A 49 -2.19 10.17 8.22
C THR A 49 -1.73 8.97 7.42
N THR A 50 -1.86 9.05 6.10
CA THR A 50 -1.18 8.14 5.17
C THR A 50 0.21 8.65 4.79
N ASN A 51 0.55 9.90 5.14
CA ASN A 51 1.84 10.52 4.82
C ASN A 51 2.87 10.16 5.89
N PHE A 52 3.83 9.32 5.50
CA PHE A 52 4.92 8.90 6.37
C PHE A 52 5.76 10.08 6.92
N TYR A 53 6.03 11.10 6.09
CA TYR A 53 6.83 12.25 6.52
C TYR A 53 6.10 13.12 7.54
N GLU A 54 4.78 13.25 7.41
CA GLU A 54 3.93 13.95 8.38
C GLU A 54 3.90 13.21 9.73
N GLY A 55 3.74 11.88 9.70
CA GLY A 55 3.86 11.08 10.92
C GLY A 55 5.24 11.24 11.57
N ASN A 56 6.31 11.22 10.76
CA ASN A 56 7.66 11.36 11.29
C ASN A 56 7.96 12.76 11.86
N SER A 57 7.40 13.82 11.27
CA SER A 57 7.56 15.17 11.83
C SER A 57 6.84 15.32 13.17
N LEU A 58 5.65 14.73 13.32
CA LEU A 58 4.91 14.71 14.58
C LEU A 58 5.66 13.94 15.69
N LYS A 59 6.26 12.80 15.34
CA LYS A 59 7.14 12.05 16.26
C LYS A 59 8.30 12.89 16.77
N ASN A 60 8.93 13.67 15.89
CA ASN A 60 10.05 14.53 16.26
C ASN A 60 9.65 15.66 17.23
N VAL A 61 8.37 16.03 17.28
CA VAL A 61 7.84 17.04 18.22
C VAL A 61 7.10 16.42 19.41
N GLY A 62 7.30 15.12 19.65
CA GLY A 62 6.88 14.44 20.89
C GLY A 62 5.57 13.66 20.81
N TRP A 63 5.00 13.45 19.62
CA TRP A 63 3.88 12.52 19.46
C TRP A 63 4.36 11.07 19.53
N LEU A 64 3.57 10.21 20.16
CA LEU A 64 3.84 8.78 20.26
C LEU A 64 3.30 8.07 19.02
N ASP A 65 4.18 7.31 18.36
CA ASP A 65 3.81 6.44 17.24
C ASP A 65 3.09 5.20 17.77
N GLU A 66 1.82 5.03 17.42
CA GLU A 66 1.04 3.83 17.76
C GLU A 66 1.00 2.81 16.61
N GLY A 67 1.70 3.11 15.50
CA GLY A 67 1.76 2.26 14.32
C GLY A 67 0.56 2.42 13.39
N ILE A 68 0.24 1.34 12.68
CA ILE A 68 -0.83 1.34 11.68
C ILE A 68 -2.17 1.15 12.40
N GLY A 69 -3.03 2.18 12.39
CA GLY A 69 -4.38 2.10 12.93
C GLY A 69 -5.31 1.26 12.05
N TRP A 70 -5.25 1.46 10.73
CA TRP A 70 -5.96 0.64 9.74
C TRP A 70 -5.35 0.76 8.34
N GLN A 71 -5.88 -0.05 7.41
CA GLN A 71 -5.55 -0.03 5.99
C GLN A 71 -6.68 0.65 5.21
N ALA A 72 -6.48 1.87 4.75
CA ALA A 72 -7.44 2.63 3.96
C ALA A 72 -7.53 2.10 2.52
N ALA A 73 -8.73 2.10 1.94
CA ALA A 73 -8.88 1.82 0.51
C ALA A 73 -8.26 2.95 -0.33
N ASN A 74 -7.62 2.61 -1.44
CA ASN A 74 -7.04 3.59 -2.36
C ASN A 74 -8.08 4.18 -3.34
N SER A 75 -9.35 3.79 -3.22
CA SER A 75 -10.47 4.27 -4.02
C SER A 75 -11.77 4.22 -3.20
N GLY A 76 -12.76 5.01 -3.61
CA GLY A 76 -14.05 5.13 -2.91
C GLY A 76 -14.29 6.56 -2.40
N ALA A 77 -15.08 6.69 -1.33
CA ALA A 77 -15.36 7.98 -0.73
C ALA A 77 -14.09 8.55 -0.06
N PRO A 78 -13.68 9.79 -0.39
CA PRO A 78 -12.55 10.44 0.27
C PRO A 78 -12.88 10.78 1.72
N VAL A 79 -11.87 10.70 2.58
CA VAL A 79 -11.90 11.23 3.95
C VAL A 79 -11.08 12.51 3.97
N TYR A 80 -11.70 13.61 4.36
CA TYR A 80 -11.08 14.91 4.50
C TYR A 80 -10.68 15.16 5.94
N ARG A 81 -9.55 15.83 6.12
CA ARG A 81 -9.07 16.31 7.42
C ARG A 81 -9.28 17.82 7.49
N LEU A 82 -10.14 18.26 8.40
CA LEU A 82 -10.34 19.67 8.72
C LEU A 82 -9.36 20.07 9.83
N TYR A 83 -8.69 21.20 9.63
CA TYR A 83 -7.76 21.78 10.61
C TYR A 83 -8.35 23.05 11.21
N ASN A 84 -8.41 23.12 12.54
CA ASN A 84 -8.80 24.32 13.27
C ASN A 84 -7.56 24.96 13.93
N PRO A 85 -7.03 26.08 13.39
CA PRO A 85 -5.85 26.75 13.97
C PRO A 85 -6.17 27.59 15.22
N ASN A 86 -7.45 27.80 15.56
CA ASN A 86 -7.85 28.74 16.60
C ASN A 86 -7.74 28.17 18.02
N VAL A 87 -7.42 26.89 18.15
CA VAL A 87 -7.20 26.19 19.41
C VAL A 87 -5.70 25.98 19.61
N LYS A 88 -5.25 26.07 20.86
CA LYS A 88 -3.83 25.95 21.20
C LYS A 88 -3.35 24.53 20.87
N GLY A 89 -2.45 24.41 19.89
CA GLY A 89 -1.96 23.12 19.38
C GLY A 89 -2.65 22.68 18.09
N GLY A 90 -3.80 23.29 17.76
CA GLY A 90 -4.61 23.00 16.58
C GLY A 90 -5.38 21.67 16.68
N ASP A 91 -6.66 21.69 16.33
CA ASP A 91 -7.50 20.48 16.34
C ASP A 91 -7.67 19.93 14.93
N HIS A 92 -7.88 18.60 14.84
CA HIS A 92 -8.09 17.89 13.59
C HIS A 92 -9.37 17.05 13.65
N TYR A 93 -10.24 17.22 12.65
CA TYR A 93 -11.47 16.43 12.49
C TYR A 93 -11.46 15.69 11.15
N TYR A 94 -12.04 14.50 11.12
CA TYR A 94 -12.09 13.66 9.91
C TYR A 94 -13.53 13.46 9.48
N THR A 95 -13.84 13.75 8.22
CA THR A 95 -15.20 13.73 7.69
C THR A 95 -15.24 13.26 6.24
N LEU A 96 -16.39 12.73 5.81
CA LEU A 96 -16.68 12.44 4.41
C LEU A 96 -17.19 13.69 3.65
N SER A 97 -17.57 14.75 4.38
CA SER A 97 -18.02 16.02 3.79
C SER A 97 -16.83 16.90 3.42
N ASN A 98 -16.90 17.54 2.24
CA ASN A 98 -15.98 18.61 1.85
C ASN A 98 -16.60 20.02 2.03
N TYR A 99 -17.76 20.09 2.70
CA TYR A 99 -18.52 21.31 3.00
C TYR A 99 -18.64 21.50 4.50
#